data_AF-A0A1Y1V835-F1
#
_entry.id   AF-A0A1Y1V835-F1
#
_cell.length_a   1.000
_cell.length_b   1.000
_cell.length_c   1.000
_cell.angle_alpha   90.00
_cell.angle_beta   90.00
_cell.angle_gamma   90.00
#
_symmetry.space_group_name_H-M   'P 1'
#
loop_
_entity.id
_entity.type
_entity.pdbx_description
1 polymer ?
#
loop_
_entity_poly.entity_id
_entity_poly.type
_entity_poly.pdbx_seq_one_letter_code
_entity_poly.pdbx_strand_id
1 'polypeptide(L)'
;MLSNYNNYIKYKTTIIFVVLPICQIILLIFWTITNKNGIDKERMRLENVGIYYKDVCSTGNKYFLNSMFIIDYALLLLSIISSYKGRNNVDMSYIYSSQSF
;
A
#
# COMPACT_ATOMS: atom_id res chain seq x y z
N MET A 1 -28.38 13.17 17.23
CA MET A 1 -28.03 12.94 15.80
C MET A 1 -26.52 12.98 15.53
N LEU A 2 -25.75 13.92 16.11
CA LEU A 2 -24.28 14.00 15.95
C LEU A 2 -23.50 12.76 16.45
N SER A 3 -23.96 12.09 17.52
CA SER A 3 -23.31 10.88 18.06
C SER A 3 -23.30 9.70 17.07
N ASN A 4 -24.41 9.47 16.35
CA ASN A 4 -24.49 8.39 15.35
C ASN A 4 -23.62 8.67 14.12
N TYR A 5 -23.47 9.94 13.73
CA TYR A 5 -22.60 10.32 12.61
C TYR A 5 -21.11 10.11 12.93
N ASN A 6 -20.67 10.48 14.14
CA ASN A 6 -19.29 10.28 14.57
C ASN A 6 -18.94 8.79 14.74
N ASN A 7 -19.88 7.98 15.25
CA ASN A 7 -19.72 6.54 15.32
C ASN A 7 -19.67 5.90 13.92
N TYR A 8 -20.50 6.37 12.98
CA TYR A 8 -20.47 5.92 11.59
C TYR A 8 -19.12 6.22 10.91
N ILE A 9 -18.57 7.42 11.09
CA ILE A 9 -17.25 7.76 10.56
C ILE A 9 -16.16 6.90 11.19
N LYS A 10 -16.13 6.76 12.52
CA LYS A 10 -15.16 5.89 13.21
C LYS A 10 -15.20 4.44 12.71
N TYR A 11 -16.40 3.85 12.61
CA TYR A 11 -16.55 2.47 12.14
C TYR A 11 -16.09 2.31 10.69
N LYS A 12 -16.46 3.25 9.82
CA LYS A 12 -16.07 3.20 8.40
C LYS A 12 -14.55 3.31 8.23
N THR A 13 -13.90 4.19 9.00
CA THR A 13 -12.45 4.34 8.99
C THR A 13 -11.75 3.08 9.49
N THR A 14 -12.19 2.50 10.62
CA THR A 14 -11.60 1.26 11.17
C THR A 14 -11.74 0.07 10.22
N ILE A 15 -12.89 -0.10 9.57
CA ILE A 15 -13.12 -1.21 8.62
C ILE A 15 -12.18 -1.10 7.42
N ILE A 16 -11.96 0.10 6.88
CA ILE A 16 -11.05 0.31 5.74
C ILE A 16 -9.61 -0.06 6.13
N PHE A 17 -9.14 0.38 7.30
CA PHE A 17 -7.77 0.10 7.74
C PHE A 17 -7.50 -1.37 8.07
N VAL A 18 -8.54 -2.20 8.28
CA VAL A 18 -8.41 -3.63 8.59
C VAL A 18 -8.67 -4.50 7.36
N VAL A 19 -9.72 -4.22 6.59
CA VAL A 19 -10.11 -5.04 5.43
C VAL A 19 -9.12 -4.87 4.29
N LEU A 20 -8.62 -3.66 4.06
CA LEU A 20 -7.74 -3.35 2.95
C LEU A 20 -6.37 -4.08 3.02
N PRO A 21 -5.66 -4.12 4.17
CA PRO A 21 -4.44 -4.92 4.27
C PRO A 21 -4.70 -6.42 4.16
N ILE A 22 -5.85 -6.93 4.62
CA ILE A 22 -6.23 -8.34 4.43
C ILE A 22 -6.38 -8.64 2.93
N CYS A 23 -7.06 -7.78 2.17
CA CYS A 23 -7.16 -7.92 0.72
C CYS A 23 -5.79 -7.87 0.03
N GLN A 24 -4.87 -6.99 0.46
CA GLN A 24 -3.50 -6.95 -0.07
C GLN A 24 -2.75 -8.25 0.19
N ILE A 25 -2.84 -8.81 1.40
CA ILE A 25 -2.20 -10.09 1.73
C ILE A 25 -2.74 -11.22 0.85
N ILE A 26 -4.06 -11.27 0.63
CA ILE A 26 -4.68 -12.28 -0.24
C ILE A 26 -4.17 -12.14 -1.68
N LEU A 27 -4.10 -10.93 -2.22
CA LEU A 27 -3.55 -10.67 -3.56
C LEU A 27 -2.09 -11.10 -3.68
N LEU A 28 -1.27 -10.84 -2.66
CA LEU A 28 0.13 -11.28 -2.60
C LEU A 28 0.26 -12.80 -2.57
N ILE A 29 -0.59 -13.49 -1.80
CA ILE A 29 -0.62 -14.95 -1.77
C ILE A 29 -0.99 -15.50 -3.15
N PHE A 30 -2.04 -14.97 -3.79
CA PHE A 30 -2.42 -15.36 -5.15
C PHE A 30 -1.31 -15.12 -6.16
N TRP A 31 -0.62 -13.99 -6.08
CA TRP A 31 0.52 -13.68 -6.95
C TRP A 31 1.66 -14.68 -6.76
N THR A 32 2.00 -15.00 -5.50
CA THR A 32 3.07 -15.94 -5.16
C THR A 32 2.77 -17.35 -5.68
N ILE A 33 1.52 -17.81 -5.57
CA ILE A 33 1.11 -19.13 -6.07
C ILE A 33 1.06 -19.17 -7.61
N THR A 34 0.65 -18.06 -8.24
CA THR A 34 0.56 -17.96 -9.71
C THR A 34 1.95 -17.95 -10.35
N ASN A 35 2.95 -17.37 -9.68
CA ASN A 35 4.33 -17.39 -10.11
C ASN A 35 5.00 -18.73 -9.78
N LYS A 36 4.80 -19.71 -10.66
CA LYS A 36 5.32 -21.09 -10.51
C LYS A 36 6.85 -21.19 -10.56
N ASN A 37 7.54 -20.21 -11.13
CA ASN A 37 8.99 -20.17 -11.19
C ASN A 37 9.48 -19.19 -10.12
N GLY A 38 10.29 -19.64 -9.16
CA GLY A 38 10.98 -18.72 -8.24
C GLY A 38 12.20 -18.05 -8.88
N ILE A 39 12.77 -18.70 -9.91
CA ILE A 39 14.00 -18.30 -10.58
C ILE A 39 13.78 -18.46 -12.09
N ASP A 40 14.04 -17.40 -12.84
CA ASP A 40 14.13 -17.40 -14.30
C ASP A 40 15.59 -17.28 -14.74
N LYS A 41 15.92 -17.82 -15.91
CA LYS A 41 17.26 -17.69 -16.50
C LYS A 41 17.25 -16.58 -17.53
N GLU A 42 17.89 -15.46 -17.20
CA GLU A 42 18.04 -14.36 -18.14
C GLU A 42 19.30 -14.59 -18.99
N ARG A 43 19.13 -14.54 -20.32
CA ARG A 43 20.22 -14.67 -21.27
C ARG A 43 20.89 -13.30 -21.43
N MET A 44 22.13 -13.19 -20.97
CA MET A 44 22.94 -11.98 -21.16
C MET A 44 24.05 -12.25 -22.17
N ARG A 45 24.33 -11.25 -23.01
CA ARG A 45 25.42 -11.30 -23.98
C ARG A 45 26.49 -10.31 -23.56
N LEU A 46 27.68 -10.79 -23.25
CA LEU A 46 28.86 -9.94 -23.12
C LEU A 46 29.52 -9.82 -24.50
N GLU A 47 29.75 -8.60 -24.95
CA GLU A 47 30.62 -8.37 -26.11
C GLU A 47 32.01 -8.96 -25.83
N ASN A 48 32.55 -9.71 -26.79
CA ASN A 48 33.83 -10.43 -26.75
C ASN A 48 33.99 -11.64 -25.81
N VAL A 49 33.00 -12.01 -24.98
CA VAL A 49 33.13 -13.17 -24.06
C VAL A 49 32.10 -14.29 -24.33
N GLY A 50 30.95 -13.95 -24.95
CA GLY A 50 29.93 -14.92 -25.34
C GLY A 50 28.60 -14.76 -24.59
N ILE A 51 27.79 -15.82 -24.59
CA ILE A 51 26.47 -15.86 -23.96
C ILE A 51 26.59 -16.56 -22.61
N TYR A 52 26.06 -15.95 -21.55
CA TYR A 52 25.94 -16.57 -20.23
C TYR A 52 24.51 -16.42 -19.71
N TYR A 53 24.12 -17.36 -18.84
CA TYR A 53 22.80 -17.37 -18.22
C TYR A 53 22.94 -16.92 -16.78
N LYS A 54 22.19 -15.89 -16.40
CA LYS A 54 22.11 -15.44 -15.02
C LYS A 54 20.78 -15.89 -14.43
N ASP A 55 20.85 -16.53 -13.28
CA ASP A 55 19.67 -16.82 -12.48
C ASP A 55 19.15 -15.50 -11.89
N VAL A 56 17.92 -15.14 -12.25
CA VAL A 56 17.22 -13.94 -11.75
C VAL A 56 15.95 -14.38 -11.04
N CYS A 57 15.57 -13.69 -9.97
CA CYS A 57 14.29 -13.95 -9.33
C CYS A 57 13.16 -13.71 -10.34
N SER A 58 12.27 -14.68 -10.50
CA SER A 58 11.14 -14.50 -11.41
C SER A 58 10.26 -13.37 -10.89
N THR A 59 10.06 -12.37 -11.73
CA THR A 59 9.06 -11.32 -11.49
C THR A 59 7.66 -11.79 -11.90
N GLY A 60 7.57 -12.98 -12.52
CA GLY A 60 6.37 -13.61 -13.01
C GLY A 60 5.40 -12.65 -13.68
N ASN A 61 4.13 -12.59 -13.24
CA ASN A 61 3.18 -11.63 -13.80
C ASN A 61 3.49 -10.19 -13.33
N LYS A 62 4.35 -9.51 -14.09
CA LYS A 62 4.75 -8.11 -13.87
C LYS A 62 3.57 -7.14 -13.79
N TYR A 63 2.50 -7.37 -14.57
CA TYR A 63 1.32 -6.51 -14.54
C TYR A 63 0.59 -6.57 -13.20
N PHE A 64 0.51 -7.77 -12.62
CA PHE A 64 -0.16 -8.01 -11.35
C PHE A 64 0.66 -7.45 -10.17
N LEU A 65 2.00 -7.54 -10.26
CA LEU A 65 2.88 -6.91 -9.28
C LEU A 65 2.81 -5.38 -9.35
N ASN A 66 2.83 -4.82 -10.57
CA ASN A 66 2.78 -3.38 -10.78
C ASN A 66 1.46 -2.76 -10.30
N SER A 67 0.33 -3.44 -10.49
CA SER A 67 -0.97 -2.94 -10.00
C SER A 67 -1.02 -2.87 -8.47
N MET A 68 -0.42 -3.82 -7.75
CA MET A 68 -0.30 -3.78 -6.29
C MET A 68 0.51 -2.55 -5.84
N PHE A 69 1.67 -2.30 -6.45
CA PHE A 69 2.49 -1.13 -6.12
C PHE A 69 1.78 0.21 -6.37
N ILE A 70 0.98 0.31 -7.44
CA ILE A 70 0.20 1.53 -7.73
C ILE A 70 -0.84 1.77 -6.63
N ILE A 71 -1.54 0.72 -6.18
CA ILE A 71 -2.54 0.82 -5.11
C ILE A 71 -1.86 1.26 -3.80
N ASP A 72 -0.73 0.66 -3.46
CA ASP A 72 0.04 0.99 -2.25
C ASP A 72 0.50 2.44 -2.26
N TYR A 73 0.99 2.91 -3.42
CA TYR A 73 1.41 4.29 -3.60
C TYR A 73 0.25 5.28 -3.45
N ALA A 74 -0.92 4.96 -4.01
CA ALA A 74 -2.12 5.79 -3.86
C ALA A 74 -2.58 5.88 -2.40
N LEU A 75 -2.56 4.76 -1.66
CA LEU A 75 -2.87 4.72 -0.23
C LEU A 75 -1.89 5.56 0.59
N LEU A 76 -0.60 5.48 0.25
CA LEU A 76 0.43 6.29 0.89
C LEU A 76 0.19 7.79 0.69
N LEU A 77 -0.14 8.21 -0.53
CA LEU A 77 -0.49 9.61 -0.80
C LEU A 77 -1.72 10.06 -0.02
N LEU A 78 -2.78 9.24 0.03
CA LEU A 78 -3.98 9.53 0.82
C LEU A 78 -3.66 9.64 2.31
N SER A 79 -2.76 8.80 2.82
CA SER A 79 -2.29 8.86 4.22
C SER A 79 -1.58 10.19 4.51
N ILE A 80 -0.68 10.62 3.62
CA ILE A 80 0.02 11.91 3.75
C ILE A 80 -0.97 13.08 3.73
N ILE A 81 -1.92 13.09 2.78
CA ILE A 81 -2.93 14.15 2.68
C ILE A 81 -3.81 14.20 3.94
N SER A 82 -4.25 13.04 4.43
CA SER A 82 -5.04 12.93 5.66
C SER A 82 -4.27 13.46 6.87
N SER A 83 -2.99 13.07 7.01
CA SER A 83 -2.10 13.54 8.08
C SER A 83 -1.89 15.06 8.02
N TYR A 84 -1.69 15.62 6.81
CA TYR A 84 -1.53 17.05 6.61
C TYR A 84 -2.79 17.85 6.97
N LYS A 85 -3.98 17.38 6.55
CA LYS A 85 -5.25 17.99 6.96
C LYS A 85 -5.49 17.89 8.46
N GLY A 86 -5.14 16.76 9.07
CA GLY A 86 -5.20 16.59 10.51
C GLY A 86 -4.41 17.65 11.25
N ARG A 87 -3.18 17.95 10.79
CA ARG A 87 -2.31 18.97 11.39
C ARG A 87 -2.93 20.37 11.37
N ASN A 88 -3.60 20.77 10.29
CA ASN A 88 -4.24 22.08 10.18
C ASN A 88 -5.59 22.18 10.91
N ASN A 89 -6.23 21.06 11.26
CA ASN A 89 -7.52 21.03 11.96
C ASN A 89 -7.38 20.90 13.49
N VAL A 90 -6.16 20.77 14.02
CA VAL A 90 -5.90 20.66 15.47
C VAL A 90 -5.99 22.00 16.20
N ASP A 91 -6.09 23.14 15.51
CA ASP A 91 -6.03 24.44 16.19
C ASP A 91 -7.35 24.94 16.80
N MET A 92 -8.54 24.57 16.31
CA MET A 92 -9.75 25.24 16.85
C MET A 92 -10.28 24.60 18.14
N SER A 93 -10.15 23.28 18.35
CA SER A 93 -10.77 22.60 19.50
C SER A 93 -9.86 22.44 20.71
N TYR A 94 -8.53 22.40 20.53
CA TYR A 94 -7.58 22.29 21.64
C TYR A 94 -7.26 23.65 22.28
N ILE A 95 -7.36 24.75 21.52
CA ILE A 95 -7.14 26.11 22.04
C ILE A 95 -8.25 26.49 23.04
N TYR A 96 -9.53 26.17 22.77
CA TYR A 96 -10.64 26.46 23.69
C TYR A 96 -10.60 25.66 25.00
N SER A 97 -10.07 24.43 25.01
CA SER A 97 -9.88 23.67 26.26
C SER A 97 -8.73 24.19 27.13
N SER A 98 -7.80 24.97 26.57
CA SER A 98 -6.65 25.53 27.29
C SER A 98 -6.89 26.94 27.86
N GLN A 99 -8.01 27.59 27.50
CA GLN A 99 -8.42 28.91 28.02
C GLN A 99 -9.47 28.82 29.16
N SER A 100 -9.75 27.62 29.65
CA SER A 100 -10.69 27.38 30.76
C SER A 100 -9.93 26.99 32.04
N PHE A 101 -8.98 27.83 32.47
CA PHE A 101 -8.41 27.83 33.82
C PHE A 101 -8.07 29.25 34.24
#